data_AF-A0A8T5E354-F1
#
_entry.id   AF-A0A8T5E354-F1
#
_cell.length_a   1.000
_cell.length_b   1.000
_cell.length_c   1.000
_cell.angle_alpha   90.00
_cell.angle_beta   90.00
_cell.angle_gamma   90.00
#
_symmetry.space_group_name_H-M   'P 1'
#
loop_
_entity.id
_entity.type
_entity.pdbx_description
1 polymer ?
#
loop_
_entity_poly.entity_id
_entity_poly.type
_entity_poly.pdbx_seq_one_letter_code
_entity_poly.pdbx_strand_id
1 'polypeptide(L)'
;MRAISALTSVGTFIFVLLVLQEVNSHSMWGVSGNPPSTVEFANSIFNEWAFVTIILGALLAMAMIGASYLVRDERLINLVWDIRGDISDNIEKTQNKKNFSIDNSFGSMKSNIKEEE
;
A
#
# COMPACT_ATOMS: atom_id res chain seq x y z
N MET A 1 -4.10 -32.08 -30.35
CA MET A 1 -3.55 -31.16 -29.31
C MET A 1 -2.17 -30.60 -29.68
N ARG A 2 -1.17 -31.44 -30.01
CA ARG A 2 0.20 -30.96 -30.34
C ARG A 2 0.30 -29.99 -31.52
N ALA A 3 -0.48 -30.21 -32.59
CA ALA A 3 -0.51 -29.33 -33.76
C ALA A 3 -1.03 -27.92 -33.43
N ILE A 4 -2.02 -27.81 -32.53
CA ILE A 4 -2.57 -26.53 -32.08
C ILE A 4 -1.55 -25.81 -31.21
N SER A 5 -0.89 -26.50 -30.28
CA SER A 5 0.19 -25.91 -29.49
C SER A 5 1.37 -25.43 -30.34
N ALA A 6 1.77 -26.19 -31.36
CA ALA A 6 2.84 -25.80 -32.28
C ALA A 6 2.45 -24.58 -33.13
N LEU A 7 1.20 -24.53 -33.61
CA LEU A 7 0.69 -23.39 -34.36
C LEU A 7 0.61 -22.13 -33.48
N THR A 8 0.16 -22.24 -32.24
CA THR A 8 0.14 -21.12 -31.29
C THR A 8 1.56 -20.64 -30.98
N SER A 9 2.54 -21.53 -30.75
CA SER A 9 3.92 -21.10 -30.46
C SER A 9 4.60 -20.42 -31.64
N VAL A 10 4.33 -20.87 -32.87
CA VAL A 10 4.85 -20.22 -34.07
C VAL A 10 4.14 -18.89 -34.31
N GLY A 11 2.82 -18.86 -34.11
CA GLY A 11 2.01 -17.64 -34.22
C GLY A 11 2.43 -16.55 -33.24
N THR A 12 2.65 -16.88 -31.96
CA THR A 12 3.13 -15.91 -30.97
C THR A 12 4.54 -15.43 -31.28
N PHE A 13 5.42 -16.31 -31.78
CA PHE A 13 6.76 -15.93 -32.20
C PHE A 13 6.73 -14.92 -33.35
N ILE A 14 5.93 -15.19 -34.39
CA ILE A 14 5.75 -14.26 -35.52
C ILE A 14 5.08 -12.96 -35.06
N PHE A 15 4.07 -13.05 -34.19
CA PHE A 15 3.39 -11.88 -33.64
C PHE A 15 4.35 -10.96 -32.88
N VAL A 16 5.23 -11.52 -32.05
CA VAL A 16 6.27 -10.75 -31.34
C VAL A 16 7.22 -10.07 -32.33
N LEU A 17 7.63 -10.77 -33.40
CA LEU A 17 8.47 -10.18 -34.45
C LEU A 17 7.78 -9.03 -35.18
N LEU A 18 6.48 -9.16 -35.48
CA LEU A 18 5.69 -8.10 -36.10
C LEU A 18 5.57 -6.87 -35.19
N VAL A 19 5.32 -7.08 -33.89
CA VAL A 19 5.29 -5.99 -32.91
C VAL A 19 6.66 -5.32 -32.81
N LEU A 20 7.75 -6.09 -32.75
CA LEU A 20 9.11 -5.56 -32.76
C LEU A 20 9.40 -4.74 -34.02
N GLN A 21 8.98 -5.22 -35.19
CA GLN A 21 9.16 -4.49 -36.44
C GLN A 21 8.43 -3.15 -36.42
N GLU A 22 7.17 -3.14 -36.02
CA GLU A 22 6.36 -1.92 -36.02
C GLU A 22 6.80 -0.91 -34.96
N VAL A 23 7.25 -1.39 -33.80
CA VAL A 23 7.82 -0.51 -32.78
C VAL A 23 9.12 0.13 -33.26
N ASN A 24 9.98 -0.62 -33.95
CA ASN A 24 11.27 -0.11 -34.46
C ASN A 24 11.13 0.72 -35.75
N SER A 25 10.06 0.53 -36.54
CA SER A 25 9.80 1.32 -37.74
C SER A 25 9.29 2.72 -37.43
N HIS A 26 8.89 2.98 -36.18
CA HIS A 26 8.29 4.23 -35.80
C HIS A 26 9.30 5.40 -35.87
N SER A 27 8.87 6.50 -36.49
CA SER A 27 9.71 7.68 -36.78
C SER A 27 10.28 8.36 -35.53
N MET A 28 9.71 8.10 -34.35
CA MET A 28 10.23 8.55 -33.05
C MET A 28 11.66 8.06 -32.73
N TRP A 29 12.07 6.92 -33.28
CA TRP A 29 13.44 6.38 -33.11
C TRP A 29 14.45 6.93 -34.12
N GLY A 30 14.01 7.82 -35.02
CA GLY A 30 14.88 8.46 -36.00
C GLY A 30 15.89 9.40 -35.35
N VAL A 31 17.00 9.65 -36.05
CA VAL A 31 17.99 10.69 -35.67
C VAL A 31 17.30 12.05 -35.75
N SER A 32 17.00 12.65 -34.60
CA SER A 32 16.46 14.00 -34.51
C SER A 32 17.59 15.02 -34.67
N GLY A 33 17.52 15.84 -35.73
CA GLY A 33 18.50 16.90 -35.98
C GLY A 33 18.32 18.12 -35.08
N ASN A 34 17.10 18.35 -34.58
CA ASN A 34 16.75 19.40 -33.63
C ASN A 34 15.81 18.85 -32.54
N PRO A 35 16.02 19.19 -31.25
CA PRO A 35 15.06 18.86 -30.21
C PRO A 35 13.73 19.59 -30.45
N PRO A 36 12.58 18.95 -30.15
CA PRO A 36 11.27 19.55 -30.33
C PRO A 36 11.10 20.78 -29.44
N SER A 37 10.43 21.79 -29.96
CA SER A 37 10.01 22.94 -29.14
C SER A 37 8.98 22.52 -28.08
N THR A 38 8.83 23.30 -27.01
CA THR A 38 7.84 23.02 -25.94
C THR A 38 6.42 22.83 -26.49
N VAL A 39 6.08 23.55 -27.56
CA VAL A 39 4.76 23.48 -28.20
C VAL A 39 4.58 22.17 -28.96
N GLU A 40 5.59 21.74 -29.71
CA GLU A 40 5.56 20.48 -30.46
C GLU A 40 5.54 19.27 -29.51
N PHE A 41 6.30 19.33 -28.40
CA PHE A 41 6.25 18.29 -27.37
C PHE A 41 4.86 18.20 -26.72
N ALA A 42 4.24 19.33 -26.39
CA ALA A 42 2.88 19.35 -25.83
C ALA A 42 1.87 18.75 -26.82
N ASN A 43 1.96 19.09 -28.11
CA ASN A 43 1.11 18.52 -29.14
C ASN A 43 1.30 16.99 -29.25
N SER A 44 2.54 16.50 -29.22
CA SER A 44 2.85 15.07 -29.22
C SER A 44 2.22 14.34 -28.04
N ILE A 45 2.36 14.84 -26.80
CA ILE A 45 1.87 14.16 -25.59
C ILE A 45 0.33 14.23 -25.46
N PHE A 46 -0.29 15.35 -25.86
CA PHE A 46 -1.73 15.56 -25.66
C PHE A 46 -2.61 15.16 -26.83
N ASN A 47 -2.09 15.14 -28.07
CA ASN A 47 -2.87 14.73 -29.25
C ASN A 47 -2.42 13.38 -29.79
N GLU A 48 -1.15 13.22 -30.15
CA GLU A 48 -0.65 12.01 -30.82
C GLU A 48 -0.57 10.81 -29.86
N TRP A 49 -0.07 11.04 -28.63
CA TRP A 49 0.14 10.01 -27.61
C TRP A 49 -0.88 10.06 -26.47
N ALA A 50 -2.00 10.76 -26.66
CA ALA A 50 -3.00 11.04 -25.62
C ALA A 50 -3.43 9.78 -24.86
N PHE A 51 -3.69 8.69 -25.61
CA PHE A 51 -4.12 7.42 -25.03
C PHE A 51 -3.06 6.80 -24.10
N VAL A 52 -1.79 6.84 -24.50
CA VAL A 52 -0.67 6.33 -23.70
C VAL A 52 -0.46 7.20 -22.46
N THR A 53 -0.58 8.52 -22.59
CA THR A 53 -0.49 9.47 -21.47
C THR A 53 -1.56 9.22 -20.42
N ILE A 54 -2.79 8.90 -20.83
CA ILE A 54 -3.90 8.56 -19.91
C ILE A 54 -3.58 7.27 -19.14
N ILE A 55 -3.11 6.23 -19.83
CA ILE A 55 -2.73 4.96 -19.20
C ILE A 55 -1.57 5.16 -18.23
N LEU A 56 -0.56 5.94 -18.61
CA LEU A 56 0.56 6.29 -17.75
C LEU A 56 0.07 7.02 -16.48
N GLY A 57 -0.86 7.96 -16.61
CA GLY A 57 -1.47 8.64 -15.47
C GLY A 57 -2.22 7.68 -14.54
N ALA A 58 -2.97 6.73 -15.08
CA ALA A 58 -3.66 5.71 -14.29
C ALA A 58 -2.68 4.79 -13.55
N LEU A 59 -1.60 4.36 -14.21
CA LEU A 59 -0.52 3.57 -13.58
C LEU A 59 0.19 4.36 -12.48
N LEU A 60 0.46 5.64 -12.71
CA LEU A 60 1.05 6.53 -11.72
C LEU A 60 0.15 6.70 -10.49
N ALA A 61 -1.17 6.86 -10.72
CA ALA A 61 -2.15 6.93 -9.64
C ALA A 61 -2.20 5.64 -8.83
N MET A 62 -2.19 4.47 -9.48
CA MET A 62 -2.13 3.17 -8.80
C MET A 62 -0.86 3.03 -7.95
N ALA A 63 0.29 3.53 -8.45
CA ALA A 63 1.53 3.54 -7.71
C ALA A 63 1.49 4.47 -6.49
N MET A 64 0.93 5.68 -6.62
CA MET A 64 0.77 6.61 -5.49
C MET A 64 -0.15 6.04 -4.39
N ILE A 65 -1.22 5.35 -4.79
CA ILE A 65 -2.10 4.66 -3.85
C ILE A 65 -1.32 3.53 -3.14
N GLY A 66 -0.58 2.71 -3.90
CA GLY A 66 0.25 1.63 -3.34
C GLY A 66 1.29 2.11 -2.33
N ALA A 67 2.01 3.19 -2.63
CA ALA A 67 2.99 3.79 -1.72
C ALA A 67 2.32 4.35 -0.44
N SER A 68 1.13 4.95 -0.59
CA SER A 68 0.35 5.48 0.53
C SER A 68 -0.16 4.39 1.47
N TYR A 69 -0.39 3.17 0.97
CA TYR A 69 -0.75 2.03 1.82
C TYR A 69 0.47 1.43 2.53
N LEU A 70 1.64 1.40 1.88
CA LEU A 70 2.86 0.85 2.47
C LEU A 70 3.28 1.57 3.77
N VAL A 71 3.29 2.91 3.77
CA VAL A 71 3.63 3.72 4.97
C VAL A 71 2.51 3.70 6.00
N ARG A 72 1.25 3.57 5.55
CA ARG A 72 0.10 3.54 6.47
C ARG A 72 0.06 2.24 7.26
N ASP A 73 0.49 1.13 6.67
CA ASP A 73 0.49 -0.17 7.32
C ASP A 73 1.39 -0.19 8.57
N GLU A 74 2.63 0.31 8.46
CA GLU A 74 3.56 0.44 9.59
C GLU A 74 3.11 1.46 10.65
N ARG A 75 2.43 2.53 10.24
CA ARG A 75 1.91 3.54 11.19
C ARG A 75 0.67 3.02 11.92
N LEU A 76 -0.18 2.24 11.24
CA LEU A 76 -1.37 1.61 11.83
C LEU A 76 -0.99 0.58 12.88
N ILE A 77 0.00 -0.28 12.62
CA ILE A 77 0.40 -1.32 13.58
C ILE A 77 0.97 -0.70 14.87
N ASN A 78 1.77 0.35 14.73
CA ASN A 78 2.37 1.03 15.88
C ASN A 78 1.30 1.76 16.72
N LEU A 79 0.34 2.40 16.05
CA LEU A 79 -0.78 3.07 16.72
C LEU A 79 -1.70 2.09 17.46
N VAL A 80 -1.95 0.90 16.90
CA VAL A 80 -2.75 -0.14 17.55
C VAL A 80 -2.05 -0.69 18.78
N TRP A 81 -0.73 -0.83 18.74
CA TRP A 81 0.05 -1.29 19.89
C TRP A 81 0.06 -0.23 21.00
N ASP A 82 0.22 1.04 20.66
CA ASP A 82 0.16 2.19 21.58
C ASP A 82 -1.21 2.27 22.30
N ILE A 83 -2.31 2.23 21.54
CA ILE A 83 -3.68 2.24 22.10
C ILE A 83 -3.94 1.02 23.00
N ARG A 84 -3.43 -0.16 22.63
CA ARG A 84 -3.61 -1.39 23.42
C ARG A 84 -2.80 -1.36 24.71
N GLY A 85 -1.59 -0.81 24.69
CA GLY A 85 -0.75 -0.60 25.88
C GLY A 85 -1.44 0.31 26.89
N ASP A 86 -1.87 1.49 26.43
CA ASP A 86 -2.51 2.50 27.29
C ASP A 86 -3.78 1.99 27.99
N ILE A 87 -4.61 1.22 27.28
CA ILE A 87 -5.85 0.66 27.85
C ILE A 87 -5.52 -0.42 28.89
N SER A 88 -4.54 -1.27 28.62
CA SER A 88 -4.15 -2.37 29.52
C SER A 88 -3.58 -1.83 30.83
N ASP A 89 -2.70 -0.83 30.75
CA ASP A 89 -2.10 -0.17 31.90
C ASP A 89 -3.14 0.56 32.77
N ASN A 90 -4.13 1.18 32.14
CA ASN A 90 -5.23 1.83 32.86
C ASN A 90 -6.15 0.82 33.56
N ILE A 91 -6.40 -0.34 32.96
CA ILE A 91 -7.18 -1.41 33.61
C ILE A 91 -6.40 -2.00 34.77
N GLU A 92 -5.09 -2.26 34.63
CA GLU A 92 -4.26 -2.77 35.73
C GLU A 92 -4.23 -1.80 36.91
N LYS A 93 -4.01 -0.51 36.67
CA LYS A 93 -4.05 0.52 37.73
C LYS A 93 -5.41 0.57 38.43
N THR A 94 -6.50 0.39 37.68
CA THR A 94 -7.85 0.38 38.24
C THR A 94 -8.13 -0.88 39.06
N GLN A 95 -7.61 -2.04 38.64
CA GLN A 95 -7.72 -3.29 39.40
C GLN A 95 -6.86 -3.27 40.67
N ASN A 96 -5.61 -2.82 40.57
CA ASN A 96 -4.69 -2.72 41.71
C ASN A 96 -5.26 -1.76 42.78
N LYS A 97 -5.80 -0.61 42.38
CA LYS A 97 -6.48 0.33 43.28
C LYS A 97 -7.70 -0.31 43.98
N LYS A 98 -8.48 -1.14 43.29
CA LYS A 98 -9.61 -1.87 43.90
C LYS A 98 -9.14 -2.94 44.88
N ASN A 99 -8.12 -3.73 44.53
CA ASN A 99 -7.59 -4.78 45.39
C ASN A 99 -6.99 -4.20 46.67
N PHE A 100 -6.23 -3.11 46.58
CA PHE A 100 -5.71 -2.40 47.74
C PHE A 100 -6.83 -1.83 48.64
N SER A 101 -7.93 -1.37 48.05
CA SER A 101 -9.08 -0.88 48.83
C SER A 101 -9.87 -2.02 49.49
N ILE A 102 -9.94 -3.20 48.86
CA ILE A 102 -10.58 -4.39 49.43
C ILE A 102 -9.74 -4.95 50.58
N ASP A 103 -8.41 -5.05 50.44
CA ASP A 103 -7.52 -5.56 51.49
C ASP A 103 -7.59 -4.71 52.77
N ASN A 104 -7.59 -3.39 52.62
CA ASN A 104 -7.72 -2.48 53.77
C ASN A 104 -9.11 -2.54 54.43
N SER A 105 -10.16 -2.85 53.66
CA SER A 105 -11.52 -3.04 54.18
C SER A 105 -11.66 -4.37 54.94
N PHE A 106 -11.07 -5.45 54.44
CA PHE A 106 -11.03 -6.73 55.14
C PHE A 106 -10.18 -6.68 56.42
N GLY A 107 -9.09 -5.91 56.41
CA GLY A 107 -8.26 -5.67 57.60
C GLY A 107 -9.02 -5.00 58.75
N SER A 108 -9.84 -3.98 58.47
CA SER A 108 -10.62 -3.29 59.51
C SER A 108 -11.82 -4.11 60.00
N MET A 109 -12.39 -4.97 59.14
CA MET A 109 -13.48 -5.86 59.54
C MET A 109 -12.99 -6.99 60.46
N LYS A 110 -11.74 -7.45 60.29
CA LYS A 110 -11.13 -8.46 61.16
C LYS A 110 -10.68 -7.90 62.52
N SER A 111 -10.36 -6.61 62.61
CA SER A 111 -10.06 -5.97 63.90
C SER A 111 -11.31 -5.77 64.76
N ASN A 112 -12.47 -5.48 64.16
CA ASN A 112 -13.72 -5.31 64.90
C ASN A 112 -14.30 -6.63 65.45
N ILE A 113 -13.94 -7.79 64.88
CA ILE A 113 -14.41 -9.10 65.38
C ILE A 113 -13.56 -9.59 66.57
N LYS A 114 -12.37 -9.00 66.82
CA LYS A 114 -11.49 -9.37 67.93
C LYS A 114 -11.69 -8.53 69.20
N GLU A 115 -12.58 -7.55 69.17
CA GLU A 115 -12.90 -6.70 70.33
C GLU A 115 -14.22 -7.08 71.04
N GLU A 116 -14.90 -8.16 70.61
CA GLU A 116 -16.18 -8.62 71.20
C GLU A 116 -16.11 -9.96 71.97
N GLU A 117 -14.93 -10.45 72.37
CA GLU A 117 -14.79 -11.55 73.37
C GLU A 117 -14.18 -11.08 74.69
#